data_AF-A0A1X7HU27-F1
#
_entry.id   AF-A0A1X7HU27-F1
#
_cell.length_a   1.000
_cell.length_b   1.000
_cell.length_c   1.000
_cell.angle_alpha   90.00
_cell.angle_beta   90.00
_cell.angle_gamma   90.00
#
_symmetry.space_group_name_H-M   'P 1'
#
loop_
_entity.id
_entity.type
_entity.pdbx_description
1 polymer ?
#
loop_
_entity_poly.entity_id
_entity_poly.type
_entity_poly.pdbx_seq_one_letter_code
_entity_poly.pdbx_strand_id
1 'polypeptide(L)'
;MMREDLLAQLDEWHEEDEFEEIVDAVMEIPTEDRDYVLISHLGRAMNNLERYEEAIEQFLTISEEGKDDPLWHYRMGVAYYYLEQYDDALREFEIADQLDPEDEDTLEFLDWIRSKTAQKTAEEATVSSVQFDTDFDFTNFWDDSEHALEQYVSDPPTDELIASVEEELVFKLPAFYINMMKVHNGGIPHNRCFPKGEAVCGAEDYIRISGILGIGREKRKSLCGDLGSRSVIEDGGYPEIGVVICDCPSESRVVMLDYRSSGNDSEPEVVHVDKENNHKITSLAPNFEAFIRGLVNEEIYEV
;
A
#
# COMPACT_ATOMS: atom_id res chain seq x y z
N MET A 1 -18.51 -41.49 10.39
CA MET A 1 -18.95 -41.49 8.98
C MET A 1 -17.87 -42.19 8.17
N MET A 2 -18.19 -42.99 7.15
CA MET A 2 -17.14 -43.51 6.25
C MET A 2 -16.60 -42.36 5.41
N ARG A 3 -15.31 -42.37 5.02
CA ARG A 3 -14.67 -41.26 4.28
C ARG A 3 -15.41 -40.90 2.98
N GLU A 4 -15.88 -41.92 2.24
CA GLU A 4 -16.65 -41.72 1.01
C GLU A 4 -18.03 -41.07 1.27
N ASP A 5 -18.69 -41.45 2.37
CA ASP A 5 -19.97 -40.84 2.78
C ASP A 5 -19.78 -39.35 3.12
N LEU A 6 -18.66 -39.01 3.77
CA LEU A 6 -18.34 -37.62 4.10
C LEU A 6 -18.13 -36.78 2.85
N LEU A 7 -17.29 -37.24 1.92
CA LEU A 7 -17.02 -36.47 0.69
C LEU A 7 -18.29 -36.23 -0.13
N ALA A 8 -19.16 -37.24 -0.24
CA ALA A 8 -20.46 -37.08 -0.88
C ALA A 8 -21.34 -36.02 -0.17
N GLN A 9 -21.31 -35.98 1.17
CA GLN A 9 -22.03 -34.97 1.94
C GLN A 9 -21.44 -33.57 1.73
N LEU A 10 -20.11 -33.42 1.65
CA LEU A 10 -19.47 -32.12 1.39
C LEU A 10 -19.84 -31.57 0.01
N ASP A 11 -19.99 -32.44 -0.99
CA ASP A 11 -20.46 -32.03 -2.32
C ASP A 11 -21.95 -31.67 -2.32
N GLU A 12 -22.80 -32.42 -1.63
CA GLU A 12 -24.22 -32.08 -1.46
C GLU A 12 -24.38 -30.70 -0.80
N TRP A 13 -23.69 -30.45 0.32
CA TRP A 13 -23.70 -29.13 0.97
C TRP A 13 -23.19 -28.02 0.08
N HIS A 14 -22.22 -28.31 -0.80
CA HIS A 14 -21.73 -27.31 -1.74
C HIS A 14 -22.78 -26.96 -2.79
N GLU A 15 -23.51 -27.94 -3.31
CA GLU A 15 -24.61 -27.72 -4.26
C GLU A 15 -25.79 -26.98 -3.63
N GLU A 16 -25.98 -27.08 -2.31
CA GLU A 16 -27.03 -26.41 -1.54
C GLU A 16 -26.61 -25.04 -0.95
N ASP A 17 -25.41 -24.56 -1.28
CA ASP A 17 -24.78 -23.35 -0.71
C ASP A 17 -24.62 -23.38 0.84
N GLU A 18 -24.63 -24.58 1.45
CA GLU A 18 -24.43 -24.81 2.88
C GLU A 18 -22.94 -24.84 3.25
N PHE A 19 -22.21 -23.78 2.88
CA PHE A 19 -20.75 -23.75 3.00
C PHE A 19 -20.23 -23.80 4.44
N GLU A 20 -20.96 -23.25 5.41
CA GLU A 20 -20.54 -23.28 6.81
C GLU A 20 -20.55 -24.72 7.37
N GLU A 21 -21.49 -25.57 6.93
CA GLU A 21 -21.54 -26.99 7.34
C GLU A 21 -20.30 -27.75 6.83
N ILE A 22 -19.81 -27.42 5.62
CA ILE A 22 -18.54 -27.96 5.10
C ILE A 22 -17.38 -27.53 5.99
N VAL A 23 -17.32 -26.24 6.34
CA VAL A 23 -16.26 -25.70 7.20
C VAL A 23 -16.27 -26.40 8.54
N ASP A 24 -17.41 -26.45 9.23
CA ASP A 24 -17.54 -27.07 10.54
C ASP A 24 -17.16 -28.56 10.50
N ALA A 25 -17.70 -29.31 9.55
CA ALA A 25 -17.44 -30.74 9.44
C ALA A 25 -15.97 -31.07 9.19
N VAL A 26 -15.28 -30.31 8.32
CA VAL A 26 -13.85 -30.54 8.06
C VAL A 26 -12.98 -30.01 9.21
N MET A 27 -13.39 -28.93 9.87
CA MET A 27 -12.64 -28.35 11.00
C MET A 27 -12.71 -29.22 12.27
N GLU A 28 -13.71 -30.09 12.42
CA GLU A 28 -13.75 -31.10 13.49
C GLU A 28 -12.71 -32.22 13.31
N ILE A 29 -12.22 -32.44 12.09
CA ILE A 29 -11.18 -33.44 11.81
C ILE A 29 -9.82 -32.88 12.27
N PRO A 30 -8.98 -33.65 13.01
CA PRO A 30 -7.64 -33.22 13.38
C PRO A 30 -6.81 -32.82 12.15
N THR A 31 -6.00 -31.77 12.27
CA THR A 31 -5.23 -31.22 11.14
C THR A 31 -4.37 -32.28 10.44
N GLU A 32 -3.78 -33.21 11.19
CA GLU A 32 -2.97 -34.32 10.67
C GLU A 32 -3.74 -35.36 9.83
N ASP A 33 -5.06 -35.41 9.99
CA ASP A 33 -5.95 -36.35 9.28
C ASP A 33 -6.64 -35.68 8.07
N ARG A 34 -6.44 -34.37 7.86
CA ARG A 34 -6.98 -33.64 6.71
C ARG A 34 -6.06 -33.82 5.52
N ASP A 35 -6.53 -34.57 4.54
CA ASP A 35 -5.82 -34.75 3.28
C ASP A 35 -6.14 -33.63 2.27
N TYR A 36 -5.47 -33.69 1.12
CA TYR A 36 -5.63 -32.78 -0.01
C TYR A 36 -7.10 -32.50 -0.38
N VAL A 37 -7.93 -33.55 -0.42
CA VAL A 37 -9.31 -33.45 -0.87
C VAL A 37 -10.14 -32.69 0.16
N LEU A 38 -9.99 -33.03 1.45
CA LEU A 38 -10.70 -32.34 2.53
C LEU A 38 -10.32 -30.86 2.62
N ILE A 39 -9.02 -30.55 2.53
CA ILE A 39 -8.55 -29.16 2.52
C ILE A 39 -9.05 -28.41 1.27
N SER A 40 -9.14 -29.08 0.11
CA SER A 40 -9.69 -28.48 -1.11
C SER A 40 -11.18 -28.15 -1.00
N HIS A 41 -11.99 -28.98 -0.33
CA HIS A 41 -13.39 -28.65 -0.02
C HIS A 41 -13.49 -27.51 0.99
N LEU A 42 -12.67 -27.54 2.05
CA LEU A 42 -12.64 -26.51 3.08
C LEU A 42 -12.31 -25.13 2.49
N GLY A 43 -11.23 -25.03 1.71
CA GLY A 43 -10.84 -23.79 1.05
C GLY A 43 -11.87 -23.30 0.03
N ARG A 44 -12.56 -24.21 -0.69
CA ARG A 44 -13.70 -23.86 -1.57
C ARG A 44 -14.82 -23.19 -0.79
N ALA A 45 -15.23 -23.81 0.31
CA ALA A 45 -16.30 -23.32 1.13
C ALA A 45 -15.94 -21.96 1.75
N MET A 46 -14.70 -21.81 2.23
CA MET A 46 -14.19 -20.53 2.74
C MET A 46 -14.19 -19.43 1.67
N ASN A 47 -13.78 -19.72 0.43
CA ASN A 47 -13.87 -18.76 -0.66
C ASN A 47 -15.32 -18.31 -0.91
N ASN A 48 -16.28 -19.23 -0.95
CA ASN A 48 -17.69 -18.88 -1.15
C ASN A 48 -18.31 -18.11 0.03
N LEU A 49 -17.73 -18.26 1.23
CA LEU A 49 -18.07 -17.48 2.42
C LEU A 49 -17.33 -16.15 2.51
N GLU A 50 -16.55 -15.79 1.48
CA GLU A 50 -15.71 -14.59 1.44
C GLU A 50 -14.60 -14.56 2.53
N ARG A 51 -14.24 -15.74 3.06
CA ARG A 51 -13.18 -15.92 4.07
C ARG A 51 -11.85 -16.21 3.37
N TYR A 52 -11.42 -15.29 2.52
CA TYR A 52 -10.34 -15.51 1.56
C TYR A 52 -8.97 -15.72 2.20
N GLU A 53 -8.62 -14.96 3.25
CA GLU A 53 -7.35 -15.16 3.97
C GLU A 53 -7.28 -16.55 4.62
N GLU A 54 -8.37 -16.99 5.25
CA GLU A 54 -8.46 -18.32 5.86
C GLU A 54 -8.35 -19.42 4.79
N ALA A 55 -8.99 -19.23 3.62
CA ALA A 55 -8.89 -20.17 2.51
C ALA A 55 -7.44 -20.32 2.03
N ILE A 56 -6.72 -19.21 1.85
CA ILE A 56 -5.30 -19.21 1.47
C ILE A 56 -4.46 -19.93 2.52
N GLU A 57 -4.67 -19.64 3.82
CA GLU A 57 -3.96 -20.33 4.89
C GLU A 57 -4.14 -21.86 4.81
N GLN A 58 -5.35 -22.34 4.55
CA GLN A 58 -5.61 -23.77 4.39
C GLN A 58 -4.95 -24.32 3.11
N PHE A 59 -5.10 -23.66 1.96
CA PHE A 59 -4.53 -24.12 0.70
C PHE A 59 -3.00 -24.21 0.74
N LEU A 60 -2.32 -23.28 1.41
CA LEU A 60 -0.85 -23.31 1.54
C LEU A 60 -0.33 -24.57 2.25
N THR A 61 -1.14 -25.20 3.12
CA THR A 61 -0.76 -26.45 3.80
C THR A 61 -0.64 -27.65 2.86
N ILE A 62 -1.24 -27.56 1.67
CA ILE A 62 -1.27 -28.62 0.65
C ILE A 62 -0.63 -28.17 -0.67
N SER A 63 0.20 -27.12 -0.63
CA SER A 63 0.80 -26.49 -1.82
C SER A 63 1.67 -27.43 -2.65
N GLU A 64 2.40 -28.37 -2.01
CA GLU A 64 3.23 -29.34 -2.74
C GLU A 64 2.40 -30.35 -3.53
N GLU A 65 1.25 -30.77 -2.99
CA GLU A 65 0.29 -31.62 -3.69
C GLU A 65 -0.50 -30.86 -4.76
N GLY A 66 -0.81 -29.59 -4.52
CA GLY A 66 -1.64 -28.75 -5.39
C GLY A 66 -0.95 -28.10 -6.58
N LYS A 67 0.40 -28.06 -6.62
CA LYS A 67 1.18 -27.35 -7.65
C LYS A 67 0.94 -27.76 -9.11
N ASP A 68 0.37 -28.95 -9.33
CA ASP A 68 0.05 -29.50 -10.65
C ASP A 68 -1.48 -29.64 -10.84
N ASP A 69 -2.30 -29.07 -9.94
CA ASP A 69 -3.76 -29.07 -10.00
C ASP A 69 -4.30 -27.69 -10.43
N PRO A 70 -4.90 -27.57 -11.63
CA PRO A 70 -5.46 -26.31 -12.11
C PRO A 70 -6.55 -25.74 -11.19
N LEU A 71 -7.36 -26.60 -10.54
CA LEU A 71 -8.44 -26.13 -9.66
C LEU A 71 -7.91 -25.55 -8.35
N TRP A 72 -6.79 -26.06 -7.85
CA TRP A 72 -6.12 -25.48 -6.67
C TRP A 72 -5.60 -24.09 -6.98
N HIS A 73 -4.89 -23.94 -8.10
CA HIS A 73 -4.42 -22.65 -8.59
C HIS A 73 -5.57 -21.68 -8.86
N TYR A 74 -6.64 -22.12 -9.51
CA TYR A 74 -7.83 -21.30 -9.72
C TYR A 74 -8.43 -20.79 -8.40
N ARG A 75 -8.56 -21.64 -7.38
CA ARG A 75 -9.14 -21.24 -6.07
C ARG A 75 -8.23 -20.32 -5.27
N MET A 76 -6.92 -20.52 -5.33
CA MET A 76 -5.93 -19.59 -4.81
C MET A 76 -6.04 -18.23 -5.52
N GLY A 77 -6.14 -18.24 -6.85
CA GLY A 77 -6.34 -17.05 -7.67
C GLY A 77 -7.61 -16.28 -7.30
N VAL A 78 -8.73 -16.97 -7.11
CA VAL A 78 -10.00 -16.37 -6.66
C VAL A 78 -9.84 -15.70 -5.29
N ALA A 79 -9.20 -16.37 -4.34
CA ALA A 79 -8.98 -15.80 -3.01
C ALA A 79 -8.13 -14.52 -3.07
N TYR A 80 -6.99 -14.57 -3.76
CA TYR A 80 -6.13 -13.39 -3.96
C TYR A 80 -6.83 -12.26 -4.71
N TYR A 81 -7.66 -12.59 -5.70
CA TYR A 81 -8.40 -11.62 -6.48
C TYR A 81 -9.35 -10.78 -5.61
N TYR A 82 -10.12 -11.44 -4.75
CA TYR A 82 -11.08 -10.75 -3.88
C TYR A 82 -10.41 -10.00 -2.72
N LEU A 83 -9.16 -10.36 -2.39
CA LEU A 83 -8.29 -9.57 -1.50
C LEU A 83 -7.58 -8.41 -2.21
N GLU A 84 -7.88 -8.19 -3.49
CA GLU A 84 -7.24 -7.17 -4.34
C GLU A 84 -5.71 -7.36 -4.52
N GLN A 85 -5.20 -8.55 -4.22
CA GLN A 85 -3.80 -8.95 -4.42
C GLN A 85 -3.58 -9.41 -5.87
N TYR A 86 -3.73 -8.48 -6.81
CA TYR A 86 -3.83 -8.80 -8.25
C TYR A 86 -2.58 -9.46 -8.85
N ASP A 87 -1.38 -9.18 -8.34
CA ASP A 87 -0.16 -9.82 -8.85
C ASP A 87 -0.08 -11.30 -8.48
N ASP A 88 -0.53 -11.65 -7.27
CA ASP A 88 -0.59 -13.03 -6.82
C ASP A 88 -1.74 -13.77 -7.50
N ALA A 89 -2.91 -13.14 -7.61
CA ALA A 89 -4.03 -13.68 -8.36
C ALA A 89 -3.66 -13.98 -9.83
N LEU A 90 -3.00 -13.03 -10.51
CA LEU A 90 -2.55 -13.17 -11.89
C LEU A 90 -1.63 -14.38 -12.04
N ARG A 91 -0.67 -14.55 -11.13
CA ARG A 91 0.28 -15.68 -11.17
C ARG A 91 -0.44 -17.02 -11.04
N GLU A 92 -1.35 -17.14 -10.08
CA GLU A 92 -2.09 -18.38 -9.85
C GLU A 92 -2.99 -18.71 -11.04
N PHE A 93 -3.74 -17.73 -11.58
CA PHE A 93 -4.55 -17.95 -12.78
C PHE A 93 -3.73 -18.26 -14.03
N GLU A 94 -2.52 -17.70 -14.18
CA GLU A 94 -1.62 -18.05 -15.29
C GLU A 94 -1.08 -19.47 -15.18
N ILE A 95 -0.90 -19.99 -13.97
CA ILE A 95 -0.54 -21.40 -13.76
C ILE A 95 -1.76 -22.28 -14.05
N ALA A 96 -2.96 -21.90 -13.58
CA ALA A 96 -4.20 -22.61 -13.89
C ALA A 96 -4.42 -22.75 -15.40
N ASP A 97 -4.29 -21.66 -16.18
CA ASP A 97 -4.39 -21.67 -17.65
C ASP A 97 -3.28 -22.49 -18.34
N GLN A 98 -2.07 -22.53 -17.76
CA GLN A 98 -1.01 -23.40 -18.28
C GLN A 98 -1.32 -24.90 -18.08
N LEU A 99 -1.97 -25.26 -16.98
CA LEU A 99 -2.31 -26.63 -16.61
C LEU A 99 -3.59 -27.11 -17.29
N ASP A 100 -4.59 -26.22 -17.42
CA ASP A 100 -5.86 -26.46 -18.12
C ASP A 100 -6.20 -25.27 -19.04
N PRO A 101 -5.64 -25.24 -20.25
CA PRO A 101 -5.88 -24.16 -21.20
C PRO A 101 -7.34 -24.12 -21.66
N GLU A 102 -7.84 -22.92 -21.96
CA GLU A 102 -9.20 -22.67 -22.46
C GLU A 102 -10.33 -22.80 -21.42
N ASP A 103 -10.02 -22.87 -20.12
CA ASP A 103 -11.02 -22.71 -19.06
C ASP A 103 -11.62 -21.30 -19.07
N GLU A 104 -12.93 -21.20 -19.27
CA GLU A 104 -13.63 -19.93 -19.50
C GLU A 104 -13.55 -19.02 -18.27
N ASP A 105 -13.72 -19.57 -17.07
CA ASP A 105 -13.69 -18.82 -15.82
C ASP A 105 -12.29 -18.25 -15.54
N THR A 106 -11.25 -19.07 -15.70
CA THR A 106 -9.85 -18.63 -15.55
C THR A 106 -9.50 -17.53 -16.54
N LEU A 107 -9.93 -17.65 -17.80
CA LEU A 107 -9.70 -16.64 -18.82
C LEU A 107 -10.43 -15.32 -18.51
N GLU A 108 -11.66 -15.37 -17.97
CA GLU A 108 -12.39 -14.18 -17.56
C GLU A 108 -11.65 -13.41 -16.46
N PHE A 109 -11.14 -14.12 -15.44
CA PHE A 109 -10.32 -13.49 -14.40
C PHE A 109 -9.00 -12.92 -14.95
N LEU A 110 -8.30 -13.66 -15.81
CA LEU A 110 -7.07 -13.17 -16.44
C LEU A 110 -7.32 -11.90 -17.26
N ASP A 111 -8.36 -11.88 -18.09
CA ASP A 111 -8.71 -10.73 -18.90
C ASP A 111 -9.13 -9.54 -18.04
N TRP A 112 -9.91 -9.77 -16.98
CA TRP A 112 -10.28 -8.71 -16.04
C TRP A 112 -9.05 -8.15 -15.33
N ILE A 113 -8.19 -9.01 -14.77
CA ILE A 113 -6.99 -8.59 -14.03
C ILE A 113 -6.04 -7.86 -14.95
N ARG A 114 -5.79 -8.38 -16.16
CA ARG A 114 -4.95 -7.71 -17.17
C ARG A 114 -5.55 -6.39 -17.61
N SER A 115 -6.87 -6.30 -17.78
CA SER A 115 -7.54 -5.03 -18.09
C SER A 115 -7.43 -4.05 -16.92
N LYS A 116 -7.64 -4.48 -15.68
CA LYS A 116 -7.57 -3.63 -14.49
C LYS A 116 -6.14 -3.17 -14.20
N THR A 117 -5.17 -4.07 -14.29
CA THR A 117 -3.74 -3.72 -14.17
C THR A 117 -3.30 -2.87 -15.35
N ALA A 118 -3.72 -3.13 -16.58
CA ALA A 118 -3.43 -2.25 -17.71
C ALA A 118 -4.12 -0.89 -17.59
N GLN A 119 -5.32 -0.80 -17.00
CA GLN A 119 -5.98 0.47 -16.69
C GLN A 119 -5.26 1.19 -15.56
N LYS A 120 -4.88 0.51 -14.48
CA LYS A 120 -4.07 1.07 -13.39
C LYS A 120 -2.72 1.54 -13.93
N THR A 121 -2.02 0.73 -14.72
CA THR A 121 -0.78 1.11 -15.40
C THR A 121 -1.03 2.16 -16.47
N ALA A 122 -2.18 2.23 -17.13
CA ALA A 122 -2.51 3.30 -18.07
C ALA A 122 -3.00 4.57 -17.36
N GLU A 123 -3.48 4.50 -16.13
CA GLU A 123 -3.82 5.61 -15.24
C GLU A 123 -2.55 6.13 -14.59
N GLU A 124 -1.70 5.28 -14.05
CA GLU A 124 -0.34 5.57 -13.60
C GLU A 124 0.53 6.03 -14.77
N ALA A 125 0.39 5.44 -15.95
CA ALA A 125 1.08 5.87 -17.16
C ALA A 125 0.39 7.07 -17.79
N THR A 126 -0.90 7.35 -17.64
CA THR A 126 -1.48 8.63 -18.06
C THR A 126 -1.24 9.71 -17.02
N VAL A 127 -0.94 9.37 -15.78
CA VAL A 127 -0.37 10.27 -14.75
C VAL A 127 1.12 10.51 -15.06
N SER A 128 1.84 9.50 -15.55
CA SER A 128 3.25 9.57 -15.97
C SER A 128 3.46 10.12 -17.40
N SER A 129 2.45 10.01 -18.25
CA SER A 129 2.39 10.36 -19.68
C SER A 129 1.30 11.38 -20.00
N VAL A 130 0.68 12.00 -18.98
CA VAL A 130 0.57 13.46 -19.08
C VAL A 130 1.99 13.86 -19.45
N GLN A 131 2.18 14.59 -20.56
CA GLN A 131 3.36 15.45 -20.61
C GLN A 131 3.48 16.03 -19.21
N PHE A 132 4.56 15.75 -18.48
CA PHE A 132 4.79 16.33 -17.17
C PHE A 132 4.26 17.74 -17.25
N ASP A 133 3.16 18.02 -16.54
CA ASP A 133 2.68 19.37 -16.46
C ASP A 133 3.70 20.00 -15.51
N THR A 134 4.85 20.35 -16.09
CA THR A 134 5.87 21.22 -15.53
C THR A 134 5.27 22.59 -15.20
N ASP A 135 3.98 22.77 -15.48
CA ASP A 135 3.11 23.86 -15.06
C ASP A 135 2.68 23.80 -13.59
N PHE A 136 3.17 22.88 -12.75
CA PHE A 136 3.18 23.18 -11.31
C PHE A 136 4.20 24.29 -11.07
N ASP A 137 3.71 25.52 -11.02
CA ASP A 137 4.52 26.71 -10.81
C ASP A 137 5.09 26.74 -9.38
N PHE A 138 6.31 26.22 -9.23
CA PHE A 138 7.06 26.27 -7.98
C PHE A 138 7.59 27.68 -7.64
N THR A 139 7.45 28.68 -8.53
CA THR A 139 8.07 30.01 -8.37
C THR A 139 7.65 30.71 -7.08
N ASN A 140 6.44 30.45 -6.58
CA ASN A 140 5.92 30.96 -5.31
C ASN A 140 5.47 29.84 -4.36
N PHE A 141 6.09 28.67 -4.46
CA PHE A 141 5.75 27.55 -3.57
C PHE A 141 6.52 27.63 -2.25
N TRP A 142 7.81 27.99 -2.29
CA TRP A 142 8.71 27.99 -1.14
C TRP A 142 8.83 29.36 -0.46
N ASP A 143 8.82 29.36 0.87
CA ASP A 143 9.24 30.46 1.73
C ASP A 143 10.76 30.39 1.91
N ASP A 144 11.50 31.14 1.09
CA ASP A 144 12.97 31.26 1.14
C ASP A 144 13.48 32.24 2.22
N SER A 145 12.80 32.30 3.36
CA SER A 145 13.33 32.99 4.53
C SER A 145 14.69 32.41 4.96
N GLU A 146 15.53 33.23 5.60
CA GLU A 146 16.84 32.80 6.10
C GLU A 146 16.74 31.56 7.00
N HIS A 147 15.67 31.46 7.78
CA HIS A 147 15.38 30.29 8.62
C HIS A 147 15.15 29.01 7.78
N ALA A 148 14.35 29.09 6.72
CA ALA A 148 14.09 27.94 5.85
C ALA A 148 15.38 27.45 5.18
N LEU A 149 16.15 28.39 4.62
CA LEU A 149 17.43 28.12 3.95
C LEU A 149 18.47 27.51 4.90
N GLU A 150 18.50 27.96 6.16
CA GLU A 150 19.41 27.42 7.15
C GLU A 150 19.01 26.00 7.59
N GLN A 151 17.73 25.76 7.86
CA GLN A 151 17.27 24.52 8.51
C GLN A 151 16.99 23.37 7.54
N TYR A 152 16.45 23.66 6.35
CA TYR A 152 15.90 22.66 5.42
C TYR A 152 16.67 22.58 4.10
N VAL A 153 16.92 23.73 3.46
CA VAL A 153 17.30 23.77 2.04
C VAL A 153 18.75 23.35 1.83
N SER A 154 18.95 22.28 1.06
CA SER A 154 20.27 21.80 0.65
C SER A 154 20.53 22.12 -0.84
N ASP A 155 21.76 21.87 -1.30
CA ASP A 155 22.04 21.87 -2.74
C ASP A 155 21.19 20.79 -3.45
N PRO A 156 20.81 20.97 -4.72
CA PRO A 156 20.09 19.97 -5.51
C PRO A 156 20.79 18.60 -5.46
N PRO A 157 20.06 17.51 -5.21
CA PRO A 157 20.67 16.21 -5.02
C PRO A 157 21.12 15.61 -6.37
N THR A 158 22.31 15.01 -6.39
CA THR A 158 22.78 14.24 -7.55
C THR A 158 22.14 12.86 -7.57
N ASP A 159 22.17 12.19 -8.72
CA ASP A 159 21.62 10.83 -8.85
C ASP A 159 22.37 9.83 -7.94
N GLU A 160 23.68 10.01 -7.72
CA GLU A 160 24.43 9.19 -6.76
C GLU A 160 23.99 9.45 -5.32
N LEU A 161 23.72 10.71 -4.96
CA LEU A 161 23.21 11.03 -3.62
C LEU A 161 21.83 10.40 -3.40
N ILE A 162 20.92 10.54 -4.37
CA ILE A 162 19.58 9.95 -4.32
C ILE A 162 19.68 8.43 -4.11
N ALA A 163 20.45 7.73 -4.95
CA ALA A 163 20.61 6.28 -4.85
C ALA A 163 21.16 5.85 -3.47
N SER A 164 22.13 6.60 -2.93
CA SER A 164 22.68 6.32 -1.61
C SER A 164 21.68 6.55 -0.46
N VAL A 165 20.76 7.52 -0.61
CA VAL A 165 19.73 7.80 0.40
C VAL A 165 18.64 6.74 0.34
N GLU A 166 18.21 6.32 -0.86
CA GLU A 166 17.26 5.21 -1.04
C GLU A 166 17.80 3.89 -0.48
N GLU A 167 19.09 3.59 -0.68
CA GLU A 167 19.74 2.41 -0.10
C GLU A 167 19.73 2.44 1.43
N GLU A 168 19.97 3.60 2.04
CA GLU A 168 19.99 3.79 3.49
C GLU A 168 18.58 3.70 4.10
N LEU A 169 17.58 4.24 3.41
CA LEU A 169 16.17 4.18 3.81
C LEU A 169 15.53 2.82 3.51
N VAL A 170 16.08 2.06 2.56
CA VAL A 170 15.51 0.80 2.03
C VAL A 170 14.17 1.02 1.29
N PHE A 171 13.96 2.22 0.75
CA PHE A 171 12.76 2.61 0.00
C PHE A 171 13.12 3.44 -1.24
N LYS A 172 12.39 3.22 -2.33
CA LYS A 172 12.42 4.09 -3.52
C LYS A 172 11.60 5.34 -3.29
N LEU A 173 12.18 6.51 -3.54
CA LEU A 173 11.49 7.77 -3.38
C LEU A 173 10.57 8.05 -4.59
N PRO A 174 9.39 8.67 -4.38
CA PRO A 174 8.50 9.06 -5.46
C PRO A 174 9.20 9.90 -6.53
N ALA A 175 8.92 9.65 -7.80
CA ALA A 175 9.54 10.39 -8.90
C ALA A 175 9.24 11.89 -8.83
N PHE A 176 8.01 12.27 -8.44
CA PHE A 176 7.62 13.67 -8.25
C PHE A 176 8.42 14.32 -7.12
N TYR A 177 8.63 13.61 -6.01
CA TYR A 177 9.44 14.08 -4.88
C TYR A 177 10.88 14.35 -5.33
N ILE A 178 11.51 13.40 -6.01
CA ILE A 178 12.88 13.56 -6.55
C ILE A 178 12.96 14.76 -7.50
N ASN A 179 12.02 14.90 -8.44
CA ASN A 179 12.02 15.99 -9.41
C ASN A 179 11.86 17.36 -8.73
N MET A 180 11.00 17.45 -7.71
CA MET A 180 10.84 18.66 -6.91
C MET A 180 12.14 19.01 -6.17
N MET A 181 12.79 18.02 -5.55
CA MET A 181 14.04 18.22 -4.81
C MET A 181 15.23 18.60 -5.70
N LYS A 182 15.24 18.18 -6.97
CA LYS A 182 16.21 18.64 -7.97
C LYS A 182 16.06 20.13 -8.33
N VAL A 183 14.89 20.72 -8.10
CA VAL A 183 14.66 22.16 -8.30
C VAL A 183 14.92 22.94 -7.00
N HIS A 184 14.41 22.45 -5.87
CA HIS A 184 14.57 23.05 -4.55
C HIS A 184 14.55 21.97 -3.46
N ASN A 185 15.72 21.69 -2.88
CA ASN A 185 15.95 20.47 -2.09
C ASN A 185 15.57 20.63 -0.61
N GLY A 186 14.27 20.50 -0.34
CA GLY A 186 13.66 20.67 0.97
C GLY A 186 13.41 22.14 1.27
N GLY A 187 12.48 22.45 2.17
CA GLY A 187 12.12 23.83 2.45
C GLY A 187 10.80 23.97 3.20
N ILE A 188 10.36 25.20 3.37
CA ILE A 188 9.06 25.52 3.98
C ILE A 188 8.14 25.97 2.86
N PRO A 189 7.01 25.30 2.58
CA PRO A 189 6.06 25.81 1.60
C PRO A 189 5.25 26.98 2.18
N HIS A 190 4.78 27.88 1.32
CA HIS A 190 3.85 28.96 1.72
C HIS A 190 2.49 28.41 2.17
N ASN A 191 1.97 27.41 1.45
CA ASN A 191 0.77 26.67 1.83
C ASN A 191 1.19 25.47 2.67
N ARG A 192 0.71 25.41 3.92
CA ARG A 192 1.15 24.43 4.91
C ARG A 192 0.04 23.57 5.49
N CYS A 193 -1.21 23.80 5.07
CA CYS A 193 -2.36 23.10 5.61
C CYS A 193 -2.87 22.07 4.60
N PHE A 194 -3.20 20.87 5.05
CA PHE A 194 -3.84 19.83 4.24
C PHE A 194 -5.19 19.45 4.87
N PRO A 195 -6.32 19.55 4.14
CA PRO A 195 -7.64 19.24 4.69
C PRO A 195 -7.81 17.74 4.98
N LYS A 196 -8.39 17.40 6.14
CA LYS A 196 -8.72 16.01 6.52
C LYS A 196 -10.18 15.68 6.17
N GLY A 197 -10.49 15.30 4.92
CA GLY A 197 -11.78 14.68 4.54
C GLY A 197 -13.07 15.28 5.14
N GLU A 198 -14.13 14.48 5.29
CA GLU A 198 -15.39 14.93 5.90
C GLU A 198 -15.23 15.17 7.42
N ALA A 199 -15.40 16.44 7.82
CA ALA A 199 -15.27 16.93 9.18
C ALA A 199 -16.10 16.13 10.19
N VAL A 200 -15.43 15.51 11.16
CA VAL A 200 -16.07 15.03 12.39
C VAL A 200 -15.97 16.15 13.41
N CYS A 201 -17.13 16.72 13.75
CA CYS A 201 -17.30 17.86 14.66
C CYS A 201 -16.37 17.80 15.89
N GLY A 202 -15.41 18.73 15.97
CA GLY A 202 -14.57 18.96 17.15
C GLY A 202 -13.10 18.52 17.05
N ALA A 203 -12.65 17.93 15.93
CA ALA A 203 -11.23 17.72 15.64
C ALA A 203 -10.69 18.84 14.73
N GLU A 204 -9.38 19.11 14.75
CA GLU A 204 -8.75 19.98 13.74
C GLU A 204 -8.98 19.37 12.35
N ASP A 205 -9.79 20.04 11.53
CA ASP A 205 -10.23 19.62 10.18
C ASP A 205 -9.09 19.66 9.13
N TYR A 206 -7.86 19.91 9.56
CA TYR A 206 -6.67 19.96 8.72
C TYR A 206 -5.43 19.46 9.47
N ILE A 207 -4.36 19.23 8.71
CA ILE A 207 -3.01 18.94 9.18
C ILE A 207 -2.13 20.11 8.78
N ARG A 208 -1.25 20.54 9.68
CA ARG A 208 -0.25 21.55 9.38
C ARG A 208 1.14 20.92 9.34
N ILE A 209 1.86 21.17 8.26
CA ILE A 209 3.29 20.85 8.16
C ILE A 209 4.13 22.09 8.49
N SER A 210 5.30 21.89 9.05
CA SER A 210 6.31 22.94 9.29
C SER A 210 7.19 23.12 8.06
N GLY A 211 7.61 22.01 7.45
CA GLY A 211 8.39 22.02 6.22
C GLY A 211 8.48 20.62 5.61
N ILE A 212 9.05 20.56 4.42
CA ILE A 212 9.27 19.35 3.65
C ILE A 212 10.77 19.06 3.73
N LEU A 213 11.13 17.85 4.15
CA LEU A 213 12.52 17.41 4.25
C LEU A 213 13.12 17.31 2.84
N GLY A 214 14.40 17.68 2.69
CA GLY A 214 15.15 17.49 1.45
C GLY A 214 15.86 16.12 1.40
N ILE A 215 16.26 15.69 0.20
CA ILE A 215 17.10 14.51 -0.02
C ILE A 215 18.54 14.86 0.33
N GLY A 216 19.06 14.28 1.41
CA GLY A 216 20.43 14.50 1.83
C GLY A 216 20.63 14.14 3.29
N ARG A 217 21.79 14.56 3.80
CA ARG A 217 22.27 14.25 5.15
C ARG A 217 22.93 15.44 5.86
N GLU A 218 23.20 16.52 5.13
CA GLU A 218 23.95 17.66 5.68
C GLU A 218 23.10 18.55 6.57
N LYS A 219 21.83 18.75 6.20
CA LYS A 219 20.87 19.53 6.99
C LYS A 219 20.23 18.66 8.04
N ARG A 220 20.01 19.23 9.23
CA ARG A 220 19.32 18.53 10.32
C ARG A 220 17.93 18.07 9.90
N LYS A 221 17.20 18.89 9.12
CA LYS A 221 15.89 18.58 8.54
C LYS A 221 15.99 18.12 7.09
N SER A 222 16.82 17.11 6.86
CA SER A 222 16.87 16.32 5.61
C SER A 222 16.54 14.86 5.91
N LEU A 223 16.24 14.06 4.88
CA LEU A 223 15.79 12.67 5.06
C LEU A 223 16.75 11.83 5.93
N CYS A 224 18.06 11.98 5.75
CA CYS A 224 19.10 11.29 6.53
C CYS A 224 19.81 12.23 7.53
N GLY A 225 19.20 13.37 7.88
CA GLY A 225 19.74 14.29 8.88
C GLY A 225 19.43 13.87 10.32
N ASP A 226 19.98 14.60 11.30
CA ASP A 226 19.76 14.36 12.74
C ASP A 226 18.28 14.40 13.18
N LEU A 227 17.43 15.11 12.44
CA LEU A 227 15.97 15.16 12.66
C LEU A 227 15.22 14.58 11.44
N GLY A 228 15.90 13.71 10.70
CA GLY A 228 15.40 13.05 9.50
C GLY A 228 14.55 11.82 9.81
N SER A 229 14.18 11.09 8.76
CA SER A 229 13.22 10.00 8.82
C SER A 229 13.58 8.94 9.84
N ARG A 230 14.82 8.44 9.79
CA ARG A 230 15.25 7.34 10.65
C ARG A 230 15.28 7.72 12.13
N SER A 231 15.83 8.89 12.47
CA SER A 231 15.86 9.36 13.86
C SER A 231 14.45 9.62 14.39
N VAL A 232 13.56 10.20 13.58
CA VAL A 232 12.16 10.40 13.99
C VAL A 232 11.46 9.06 14.26
N ILE A 233 11.70 8.04 13.44
CA ILE A 233 11.13 6.71 13.63
C ILE A 233 11.71 6.03 14.88
N GLU A 234 13.03 5.89 14.95
CA GLU A 234 13.73 5.14 16.00
C GLU A 234 13.67 5.85 17.37
N ASP A 235 14.01 7.15 17.42
CA ASP A 235 14.08 7.92 18.67
C ASP A 235 12.71 8.50 19.06
N GLY A 236 11.93 8.91 18.06
CA GLY A 236 10.60 9.51 18.25
C GLY A 236 9.48 8.48 18.51
N GLY A 237 9.77 7.20 18.27
CA GLY A 237 8.88 6.06 18.49
C GLY A 237 7.72 5.99 17.49
N TYR A 238 7.97 6.31 16.22
CA TYR A 238 6.98 6.19 15.14
C TYR A 238 7.07 4.80 14.47
N PRO A 239 6.01 4.33 13.80
CA PRO A 239 6.03 3.01 13.20
C PRO A 239 6.93 2.97 11.95
N GLU A 240 7.62 1.84 11.76
CA GLU A 240 8.51 1.57 10.62
C GLU A 240 7.72 1.18 9.35
N ILE A 241 6.87 2.10 8.86
CA ILE A 241 6.00 1.86 7.69
C ILE A 241 6.52 2.48 6.39
N GLY A 242 7.58 3.29 6.49
CA GLY A 242 8.12 4.01 5.34
C GLY A 242 8.98 5.20 5.73
N VAL A 243 8.83 6.31 5.00
CA VAL A 243 9.75 7.45 5.06
C VAL A 243 9.03 8.70 5.57
N VAL A 244 9.52 9.31 6.66
CA VAL A 244 9.03 10.62 7.11
C VAL A 244 9.52 11.69 6.13
N ILE A 245 8.59 12.49 5.62
CA ILE A 245 8.87 13.50 4.59
C ILE A 245 8.54 14.93 5.02
N CYS A 246 7.69 15.11 6.03
CA CYS A 246 7.41 16.44 6.59
C CYS A 246 7.40 16.38 8.12
N ASP A 247 7.98 17.40 8.75
CA ASP A 247 7.79 17.65 10.17
C ASP A 247 6.52 18.48 10.40
N CYS A 248 5.88 18.31 11.56
CA CYS A 248 4.75 19.12 11.99
C CYS A 248 5.16 20.08 13.11
N PRO A 249 4.36 21.11 13.43
CA PRO A 249 4.67 22.01 14.55
C PRO A 249 4.74 21.30 15.91
N SER A 250 4.11 20.13 16.05
CA SER A 250 4.21 19.27 17.22
C SER A 250 5.13 18.08 16.95
N GLU A 251 5.97 17.72 17.92
CA GLU A 251 6.81 16.51 17.92
C GLU A 251 6.00 15.21 18.09
N SER A 252 4.67 15.32 18.27
CA SER A 252 3.75 14.19 18.33
C SER A 252 3.07 13.88 17.00
N ARG A 253 3.36 14.63 15.92
CA ARG A 253 2.76 14.41 14.59
C ARG A 253 3.81 14.47 13.48
N VAL A 254 3.62 13.63 12.47
CA VAL A 254 4.48 13.58 11.27
C VAL A 254 3.66 13.22 10.04
N VAL A 255 4.18 13.57 8.86
CA VAL A 255 3.67 13.08 7.58
C VAL A 255 4.71 12.15 6.97
N MET A 256 4.26 10.97 6.54
CA MET A 256 5.09 9.87 6.05
C MET A 256 4.59 9.38 4.70
N LEU A 257 5.52 8.86 3.90
CA LEU A 257 5.24 7.95 2.80
C LEU A 257 5.01 6.55 3.40
N ASP A 258 3.88 5.92 3.12
CA ASP A 258 3.51 4.59 3.62
C ASP A 258 3.65 3.56 2.51
N TYR A 259 4.53 2.58 2.71
CA TYR A 259 4.86 1.54 1.74
C TYR A 259 4.23 0.17 2.09
N ARG A 260 3.41 0.09 3.14
CA ARG A 260 2.83 -1.19 3.59
C ARG A 260 2.02 -1.90 2.51
N SER A 261 1.31 -1.14 1.67
CA SER A 261 0.44 -1.67 0.61
C SER A 261 1.14 -1.76 -0.75
N SER A 262 2.12 -0.89 -1.02
CA SER A 262 2.75 -0.75 -2.34
C SER A 262 4.06 -1.54 -2.47
N GLY A 263 4.72 -1.87 -1.36
CA GLY A 263 6.06 -2.44 -1.34
C GLY A 263 7.15 -1.40 -1.62
N ASN A 264 8.39 -1.72 -1.26
CA ASN A 264 9.46 -0.72 -1.12
C ASN A 264 9.92 -0.03 -2.44
N ASP A 265 9.54 -0.57 -3.60
CA ASP A 265 9.95 -0.09 -4.92
C ASP A 265 8.82 0.62 -5.71
N SER A 266 7.63 0.73 -5.13
CA SER A 266 6.42 1.28 -5.78
C SER A 266 6.07 2.68 -5.25
N GLU A 267 5.15 3.38 -5.92
CA GLU A 267 4.65 4.68 -5.47
C GLU A 267 3.85 4.50 -4.16
N PRO A 268 4.26 5.12 -3.04
CA PRO A 268 3.59 5.04 -1.75
C PRO A 268 2.44 6.04 -1.62
N GLU A 269 1.49 5.73 -0.72
CA GLU A 269 0.51 6.73 -0.28
C GLU A 269 1.12 7.70 0.76
N VAL A 270 0.50 8.85 0.95
CA VAL A 270 0.91 9.82 1.98
C VAL A 270 -0.04 9.73 3.17
N VAL A 271 0.53 9.50 4.35
CA VAL A 271 -0.22 9.34 5.59
C VAL A 271 0.24 10.33 6.66
N HIS A 272 -0.64 10.61 7.60
CA HIS A 272 -0.33 11.30 8.84
C HIS A 272 -0.38 10.36 10.01
N VAL A 273 0.62 10.45 10.89
CA VAL A 273 0.71 9.63 12.10
C VAL A 273 0.63 10.53 13.32
N ASP A 274 -0.40 10.31 14.15
CA ASP A 274 -0.59 11.00 15.43
C ASP A 274 -0.18 10.09 16.59
N LYS A 275 0.99 10.36 17.18
CA LYS A 275 1.54 9.59 18.31
C LYS A 275 0.71 9.73 19.59
N GLU A 276 0.10 10.89 19.82
CA GLU A 276 -0.75 11.12 21.00
C GLU A 276 -2.05 10.32 20.94
N ASN A 277 -2.53 10.03 19.73
CA ASN A 277 -3.71 9.22 19.50
C ASN A 277 -3.37 7.76 19.19
N ASN A 278 -2.48 7.15 19.99
CA ASN A 278 -2.05 5.75 19.85
C ASN A 278 -1.56 5.41 18.43
N HIS A 279 -0.72 6.28 17.88
CA HIS A 279 -0.15 6.16 16.53
C HIS A 279 -1.19 6.03 15.44
N LYS A 280 -2.34 6.73 15.57
CA LYS A 280 -3.39 6.71 14.56
C LYS A 280 -2.82 7.17 13.22
N ILE A 281 -2.86 6.27 12.24
CA ILE A 281 -2.49 6.52 10.85
C ILE A 281 -3.74 6.98 10.10
N THR A 282 -3.64 8.09 9.37
CA THR A 282 -4.72 8.65 8.55
C THR A 282 -4.20 8.89 7.14
N SER A 283 -4.79 8.23 6.14
CA SER A 283 -4.44 8.47 4.73
C SER A 283 -4.84 9.89 4.32
N LEU A 284 -3.91 10.59 3.66
CA LEU A 284 -4.08 11.98 3.22
C LEU A 284 -4.25 12.07 1.72
N ALA A 285 -3.38 11.37 0.98
CA ALA A 285 -3.35 11.43 -0.46
C ALA A 285 -2.83 10.10 -1.03
N PRO A 286 -3.28 9.71 -2.23
CA PRO A 286 -2.86 8.46 -2.86
C PRO A 286 -1.39 8.44 -3.30
N ASN A 287 -0.75 9.62 -3.41
CA ASN A 287 0.67 9.77 -3.74
C ASN A 287 1.19 11.15 -3.31
N PHE A 288 2.50 11.36 -3.42
CA PHE A 288 3.15 12.60 -2.99
C PHE A 288 2.74 13.83 -3.81
N GLU A 289 2.50 13.66 -5.12
CA GLU A 289 2.04 14.76 -5.98
C GLU A 289 0.66 15.29 -5.53
N ALA A 290 -0.30 14.38 -5.32
CA ALA A 290 -1.64 14.74 -4.84
C ALA A 290 -1.58 15.44 -3.47
N PHE A 291 -0.67 15.02 -2.59
CA PHE A 291 -0.43 15.69 -1.32
C PHE A 291 0.04 17.14 -1.51
N ILE A 292 1.08 17.37 -2.33
CA ILE A 292 1.63 18.71 -2.58
C ILE A 292 0.60 19.62 -3.23
N ARG A 293 -0.17 19.13 -4.20
CA ARG A 293 -1.23 19.90 -4.86
C ARG A 293 -2.41 20.22 -3.94
N GLY A 294 -2.64 19.41 -2.91
CA GLY A 294 -3.69 19.61 -1.91
C GLY A 294 -3.33 20.58 -0.79
N LEU A 295 -2.09 21.09 -0.73
CA LEU A 295 -1.69 22.07 0.28
C LEU A 295 -2.36 23.42 0.04
N VAL A 296 -3.03 23.91 1.09
CA VAL A 296 -3.75 25.18 1.11
C VAL A 296 -3.19 26.14 2.16
N ASN A 297 -3.56 27.41 2.03
CA ASN A 297 -3.19 28.46 2.97
C ASN A 297 -3.98 28.33 4.30
N GLU A 298 -3.34 28.68 5.41
CA GLU A 298 -3.94 28.70 6.75
C GLU A 298 -5.11 29.69 6.86
N GLU A 299 -5.10 30.78 6.07
CA GLU A 299 -6.15 31.79 6.00
C GLU A 299 -7.54 31.23 5.66
N ILE A 300 -7.63 30.04 5.04
CA ILE A 300 -8.91 29.37 4.76
C ILE A 300 -9.61 28.93 6.05
N TYR A 301 -8.87 28.77 7.15
CA TYR A 301 -9.36 28.31 8.44
C TYR A 301 -9.44 29.43 9.50
N GLU A 302 -8.95 30.63 9.18
CA GLU A 302 -9.09 31.81 10.04
C GLU A 302 -10.47 32.46 9.79
N VAL A 303 -11.46 32.10 10.62
CA VAL A 303 -12.81 32.73 10.64
C VAL A 303 -12.89 33.83 11.70
#